data_AF-A0A956IHU1-F1
#
_entry.id   AF-A0A956IHU1-F1
#
_cell.length_a   1.000
_cell.length_b   1.000
_cell.length_c   1.000
_cell.angle_alpha   90.00
_cell.angle_beta   90.00
_cell.angle_gamma   90.00
#
_symmetry.space_group_name_H-M   'P 1'
#
loop_
_entity.id
_entity.type
_entity.pdbx_description
1 polymer ?
#
loop_
_entity_poly.entity_id
_entity_poly.type
_entity_poly.pdbx_seq_one_letter_code
_entity_poly.pdbx_strand_id
1 'polypeptide(L)'
;MGSFSVTTILAAALLGGCSSAGVAVGHLEEPTGESRPPTETSGEMVTLTWKSAAGVPTRGEIEGILPDGVHFIGPYHEVVKTARSEDYDDLWEGWTPYWPEWARDPRRAGEPEIETWNGFVTLFTGRVVANLRSDDGTTRMRCHFSIDEPEEGLRGGGHGHCQLSNGERIDALAIGPL
;
A
#
# COMPACT_ATOMS: atom_id res chain seq x y z
N MET A 1 7.97 -67.62 -2.14
CA MET A 1 8.50 -66.56 -3.04
C MET A 1 7.71 -65.29 -2.76
N GLY A 2 8.24 -64.40 -1.93
CA GLY A 2 7.60 -63.13 -1.58
C GLY A 2 8.17 -62.01 -2.45
N SER A 3 7.33 -61.39 -3.27
CA SER A 3 7.67 -60.18 -4.03
C SER A 3 7.52 -58.96 -3.11
N PHE A 4 8.62 -58.26 -2.86
CA PHE A 4 8.58 -56.93 -2.24
C PHE A 4 8.60 -55.88 -3.36
N SER A 5 7.44 -55.24 -3.60
CA SER A 5 7.37 -54.05 -4.44
C SER A 5 7.96 -52.87 -3.69
N VAL A 6 9.03 -52.29 -4.23
CA VAL A 6 9.63 -51.04 -3.75
C VAL A 6 8.88 -49.89 -4.42
N THR A 7 7.99 -49.22 -3.69
CA THR A 7 7.31 -48.01 -4.14
C THR A 7 8.18 -46.80 -3.81
N THR A 8 8.83 -46.22 -4.81
CA THR A 8 9.58 -44.97 -4.67
C THR A 8 8.60 -43.80 -4.48
N ILE A 9 8.62 -43.15 -3.32
CA ILE A 9 7.87 -41.92 -3.05
C ILE A 9 8.71 -40.73 -3.56
N LEU A 10 8.27 -40.07 -4.63
CA LEU A 10 8.80 -38.76 -5.02
C LEU A 10 8.18 -37.70 -4.09
N ALA A 11 8.97 -37.14 -3.18
CA ALA A 11 8.57 -35.97 -2.41
C ALA A 11 8.84 -34.70 -3.22
N ALA A 12 7.78 -34.03 -3.68
CA ALA A 12 7.88 -32.71 -4.29
C ALA A 12 8.06 -31.66 -3.17
N ALA A 13 9.24 -31.05 -3.08
CA ALA A 13 9.48 -29.93 -2.18
C ALA A 13 8.81 -28.67 -2.75
N LEU A 14 7.65 -28.30 -2.20
CA LEU A 14 7.06 -26.98 -2.42
C LEU A 14 7.92 -25.94 -1.69
N LEU A 15 8.71 -25.17 -2.43
CA LEU A 15 9.34 -23.95 -1.93
C LEU A 15 8.25 -22.90 -1.70
N GLY A 16 7.50 -23.03 -0.59
CA GLY A 16 6.57 -22.00 -0.14
C GLY A 16 7.36 -20.83 0.44
N GLY A 17 7.54 -19.76 -0.33
CA GLY A 17 8.05 -18.50 0.21
C GLY A 17 7.06 -17.97 1.24
N CYS A 18 7.55 -17.57 2.42
CA CYS A 18 6.70 -16.92 3.43
C CYS A 18 6.11 -15.63 2.83
N SER A 19 4.78 -15.49 2.91
CA SER A 19 4.08 -14.22 2.70
C SER A 19 3.51 -13.72 4.03
N SER A 20 3.48 -12.42 4.21
CA SER A 20 2.84 -11.70 5.31
C SER A 20 1.56 -11.03 4.83
N ALA A 21 0.61 -10.80 5.73
CA ALA A 21 -0.62 -10.07 5.44
C ALA A 21 -1.08 -9.30 6.67
N GLY A 22 -1.95 -8.31 6.48
CA GLY A 22 -2.48 -7.46 7.54
C GLY A 22 -3.60 -6.55 7.04
N VAL A 23 -4.03 -5.62 7.90
CA VAL A 23 -5.15 -4.71 7.66
C VAL A 23 -4.75 -3.28 7.99
N ALA A 24 -5.16 -2.32 7.17
CA ALA A 24 -5.19 -0.91 7.56
C ALA A 24 -6.63 -0.43 7.63
N VAL A 25 -6.96 0.40 8.61
CA VAL A 25 -8.30 0.97 8.77
C VAL A 25 -8.19 2.48 8.72
N GLY A 26 -9.05 3.12 7.94
CA GLY A 26 -9.07 4.58 7.82
C GLY A 26 -10.46 5.15 7.72
N HIS A 27 -10.53 6.47 7.65
CA HIS A 27 -11.78 7.21 7.47
C HIS A 27 -11.78 7.92 6.12
N LEU A 28 -12.86 7.76 5.36
CA LEU A 28 -13.06 8.50 4.12
C LEU A 28 -13.42 9.97 4.43
N GLU A 29 -12.69 10.89 3.82
CA GLU A 29 -12.94 12.33 3.82
C GLU A 29 -13.38 12.79 2.44
N GLU A 30 -14.44 13.61 2.42
CA GLU A 30 -14.91 14.28 1.19
C GLU A 30 -13.85 15.25 0.61
N PRO A 31 -13.92 15.56 -0.70
CA PRO A 31 -12.97 16.47 -1.33
C PRO A 31 -13.01 17.85 -0.66
N THR A 32 -11.84 18.40 -0.37
CA THR A 32 -11.72 19.71 0.31
C THR A 32 -12.05 20.84 -0.68
N GLY A 33 -13.34 21.14 -0.82
CA GLY A 33 -13.90 22.23 -1.63
C GLY A 33 -15.06 22.97 -0.97
N GLU A 34 -15.66 22.41 0.08
CA GLU A 34 -16.70 23.05 0.88
C GLU A 34 -16.13 23.29 2.29
N SER A 35 -16.01 24.53 2.73
CA SER A 35 -15.53 24.88 4.07
C SER A 35 -16.54 24.46 5.13
N ARG A 36 -16.55 23.18 5.50
CA ARG A 36 -17.24 22.72 6.71
C ARG A 36 -16.30 22.88 7.90
N PRO A 37 -16.75 23.42 9.05
CA PRO A 37 -15.96 23.37 10.28
C PRO A 37 -15.61 21.91 10.60
N PRO A 38 -14.51 21.65 11.33
CA PRO A 38 -14.08 20.29 11.67
C PRO A 38 -15.13 19.67 12.59
N THR A 39 -16.16 19.07 12.00
CA THR A 39 -17.05 18.18 12.73
C THR A 39 -16.24 16.90 12.92
N GLU A 40 -16.19 16.46 14.18
CA GLU A 40 -15.53 15.24 14.64
C GLU A 40 -15.52 14.12 13.60
N THR A 41 -14.34 13.53 13.43
CA THR A 41 -14.00 12.35 12.63
C THR A 41 -15.10 11.29 12.70
N SER A 42 -16.11 11.45 11.85
CA SER A 42 -17.18 10.50 11.57
C SER A 42 -17.20 10.26 10.07
N GLY A 43 -16.01 10.14 9.46
CA GLY A 43 -15.87 9.59 8.13
C GLY A 43 -16.24 8.11 8.15
N GLU A 44 -16.94 7.67 7.12
CA GLU A 44 -17.27 6.25 6.95
C GLU A 44 -15.97 5.43 6.91
N MET A 45 -15.96 4.29 7.63
CA MET A 45 -14.74 3.50 7.78
C MET A 45 -14.40 2.77 6.48
N VAL A 46 -13.13 2.83 6.10
CA VAL A 46 -12.54 2.07 5.00
C VAL A 46 -11.60 1.04 5.60
N THR A 47 -11.70 -0.20 5.12
CA THR A 47 -10.74 -1.26 5.45
C THR A 47 -9.91 -1.56 4.22
N LEU A 48 -8.59 -1.54 4.38
CA LEU A 48 -7.62 -1.98 3.39
C LEU A 48 -7.00 -3.29 3.88
N THR A 49 -6.88 -4.28 3.00
CA THR A 49 -6.17 -5.54 3.26
C THR A 49 -4.94 -5.59 2.39
N TRP A 50 -3.83 -6.07 2.94
CA TRP A 50 -2.59 -6.18 2.19
C TRP A 50 -1.96 -7.56 2.36
N LYS A 51 -1.20 -7.98 1.36
CA LYS A 51 -0.45 -9.24 1.36
C LYS A 51 0.85 -9.09 0.59
N SER A 52 1.96 -9.44 1.22
CA SER A 52 3.26 -9.47 0.54
C SER A 52 3.37 -10.61 -0.47
N ALA A 53 4.14 -10.37 -1.52
CA ALA A 53 4.49 -11.36 -2.50
C ALA A 53 5.38 -12.45 -1.87
N ALA A 54 5.16 -13.70 -2.28
CA ALA A 54 5.90 -14.84 -1.73
C ALA A 54 7.41 -14.67 -1.96
N GLY A 55 8.18 -14.62 -0.87
CA GLY A 55 9.64 -14.44 -0.92
C GLY A 55 10.11 -13.02 -1.26
N VAL A 56 9.20 -12.04 -1.38
CA VAL A 56 9.53 -10.62 -1.63
C VAL A 56 8.74 -9.76 -0.64
N PRO A 57 9.21 -9.59 0.61
CA PRO A 57 8.44 -8.92 1.66
C PRO A 57 8.16 -7.44 1.34
N THR A 58 9.05 -6.79 0.59
CA THR A 58 8.99 -5.36 0.24
C THR A 58 7.97 -5.03 -0.84
N ARG A 59 7.22 -6.02 -1.35
CA ARG A 59 6.22 -5.85 -2.41
C ARG A 59 5.03 -6.73 -2.15
N GLY A 60 3.90 -6.35 -2.71
CA GLY A 60 2.72 -7.19 -2.69
C GLY A 60 1.52 -6.50 -3.28
N GLU A 61 0.36 -6.96 -2.86
CA GLU A 61 -0.94 -6.44 -3.27
C GLU A 61 -1.64 -5.83 -2.06
N ILE A 62 -2.34 -4.74 -2.30
CA ILE A 62 -3.22 -4.09 -1.33
C ILE A 62 -4.56 -3.83 -2.03
N GLU A 63 -5.63 -4.06 -1.29
CA GLU A 63 -6.99 -3.89 -1.76
C GLU A 63 -7.83 -3.19 -0.69
N GLY A 64 -8.98 -2.67 -1.07
CA GLY A 64 -9.88 -1.97 -0.15
C GLY A 64 -11.26 -1.79 -0.73
N ILE A 65 -12.28 -1.76 0.14
CA ILE A 65 -13.67 -1.51 -0.24
C ILE A 65 -14.12 -0.22 0.43
N LEU A 66 -14.58 0.72 -0.39
CA LEU A 66 -15.17 1.98 0.07
C LEU A 66 -16.61 1.77 0.60
N PRO A 67 -17.16 2.73 1.36
CA PRO A 67 -18.50 2.63 1.92
C PRO A 67 -19.62 2.51 0.88
N ASP A 68 -19.39 3.08 -0.31
CA ASP A 68 -20.26 2.97 -1.48
C ASP A 68 -20.17 1.61 -2.19
N GLY A 69 -19.29 0.72 -1.72
CA GLY A 69 -19.06 -0.62 -2.25
C GLY A 69 -18.02 -0.69 -3.37
N VAL A 70 -17.39 0.42 -3.76
CA VAL A 70 -16.34 0.40 -4.79
C VAL A 70 -15.11 -0.30 -4.24
N HIS A 71 -14.71 -1.36 -4.93
CA HIS A 71 -13.51 -2.12 -4.62
C HIS A 71 -12.31 -1.59 -5.40
N PHE A 72 -11.18 -1.45 -4.73
CA PHE A 72 -9.90 -1.03 -5.26
C PHE A 72 -8.84 -2.09 -5.02
N ILE A 73 -7.97 -2.32 -5.99
CA ILE A 73 -6.85 -3.25 -5.87
C ILE A 73 -5.64 -2.76 -6.63
N GLY A 74 -4.44 -3.05 -6.13
CA GLY A 74 -3.20 -2.75 -6.83
C GLY A 74 -1.93 -3.12 -6.06
N PRO A 75 -0.76 -2.89 -6.68
CA PRO A 75 0.51 -3.17 -6.05
C PRO A 75 0.83 -2.17 -4.94
N TYR A 76 1.55 -2.65 -3.92
CA TYR A 76 2.30 -1.82 -3.00
C TYR A 76 3.80 -2.12 -3.06
N HIS A 77 4.62 -1.12 -2.74
CA HIS A 77 6.07 -1.24 -2.61
C HIS A 77 6.55 -0.53 -1.34
N GLU A 78 7.34 -1.24 -0.54
CA GLU A 78 8.19 -0.62 0.47
C GLU A 78 9.34 0.10 -0.22
N VAL A 79 9.61 1.33 0.18
CA VAL A 79 10.69 2.11 -0.40
C VAL A 79 12.00 1.78 0.29
N VAL A 80 12.95 1.25 -0.49
CA VAL A 80 14.27 0.83 -0.01
C VAL A 80 15.37 1.57 -0.76
N LYS A 81 16.51 1.83 -0.10
CA LYS A 81 17.62 2.60 -0.70
C LYS A 81 18.22 1.97 -1.96
N THR A 82 18.04 0.67 -2.14
CA THR A 82 18.57 -0.10 -3.27
C THR A 82 17.60 -0.21 -4.44
N ALA A 83 16.40 0.36 -4.32
CA ALA A 83 15.42 0.40 -5.40
C ALA A 83 15.97 1.17 -6.61
N ARG A 84 15.60 0.72 -7.81
CA ARG A 84 15.79 1.49 -9.06
C ARG A 84 14.47 2.12 -9.47
N SER A 85 14.55 3.21 -10.23
CA SER A 85 13.36 3.95 -10.68
C SER A 85 12.38 3.07 -11.42
N GLU A 86 12.89 2.24 -12.33
CA GLU A 86 12.08 1.33 -13.15
C GLU A 86 11.32 0.30 -12.30
N ASP A 87 11.80 -0.01 -11.09
CA ASP A 87 11.17 -1.00 -10.23
C ASP A 87 9.84 -0.50 -9.61
N TYR A 88 9.52 0.79 -9.79
CA TYR A 88 8.36 1.50 -9.23
C TYR A 88 7.46 2.08 -10.33
N ASP A 89 7.69 1.74 -11.60
CA ASP A 89 6.97 2.33 -12.74
C ASP A 89 5.45 2.12 -12.68
N ASP A 90 5.00 1.01 -12.10
CA ASP A 90 3.60 0.65 -11.87
C ASP A 90 2.89 1.62 -10.91
N LEU A 91 3.62 2.21 -9.96
CA LEU A 91 3.07 3.18 -9.01
C LEU A 91 2.73 4.53 -9.65
N TRP A 92 3.27 4.80 -10.83
CA TRP A 92 3.04 6.05 -11.55
C TRP A 92 1.88 5.96 -12.53
N GLU A 93 1.28 4.79 -12.73
CA GLU A 93 0.28 4.60 -13.77
C GLU A 93 -1.01 5.42 -13.49
N GLY A 94 -1.17 6.53 -14.23
CA GLY A 94 -2.27 7.48 -14.07
C GLY A 94 -1.99 8.63 -13.10
N TRP A 95 -0.76 8.75 -12.62
CA TRP A 95 -0.30 9.85 -11.76
C TRP A 95 0.98 10.47 -12.33
N THR A 96 1.31 11.69 -11.92
CA THR A 96 2.63 12.26 -12.21
C THR A 96 3.68 11.51 -11.38
N PRO A 97 4.81 11.04 -11.96
CA PRO A 97 5.84 10.34 -11.19
C PRO A 97 6.28 11.11 -9.95
N TYR A 98 6.52 10.38 -8.85
CA TYR A 98 6.91 10.91 -7.55
C TYR A 98 5.84 11.77 -6.84
N TRP A 99 4.66 11.91 -7.44
CA TRP A 99 3.49 12.58 -6.88
C TRP A 99 3.79 14.01 -6.33
N PRO A 100 4.38 14.91 -7.14
CA PRO A 100 4.80 16.25 -6.68
C PRO A 100 3.63 17.09 -6.15
N GLU A 101 2.41 16.87 -6.64
CA GLU A 101 1.21 17.51 -6.12
C GLU A 101 0.83 17.04 -4.70
N TRP A 102 1.23 15.83 -4.32
CA TRP A 102 1.01 15.30 -2.97
C TRP A 102 2.05 15.82 -1.98
N ALA A 103 3.28 16.13 -2.45
CA ALA A 103 4.31 16.79 -1.63
C ALA A 103 3.85 18.17 -1.11
N ARG A 104 2.88 18.80 -1.78
CA ARG A 104 2.31 20.10 -1.40
C ARG A 104 1.06 20.00 -0.53
N ASP A 105 0.64 18.80 -0.14
CA ASP A 105 -0.56 18.61 0.70
C ASP A 105 -0.29 19.06 2.15
N PRO A 106 -1.01 20.07 2.67
CA PRO A 106 -0.82 20.56 4.04
C PRO A 106 -1.00 19.50 5.12
N ARG A 107 -1.75 18.41 4.84
CA ARG A 107 -1.90 17.28 5.76
C ARG A 107 -0.60 16.51 5.98
N ARG A 108 0.40 16.68 5.10
CA ARG A 108 1.75 16.11 5.22
C ARG A 108 2.76 17.09 5.82
N ALA A 109 2.31 18.16 6.46
CA ALA A 109 3.21 19.14 7.08
C ALA A 109 4.20 18.44 8.04
N GLY A 110 5.49 18.55 7.74
CA GLY A 110 6.57 17.92 8.51
C GLY A 110 7.24 16.72 7.83
N GLU A 111 6.69 16.23 6.72
CA GLU A 111 7.37 15.26 5.89
C GLU A 111 8.28 15.92 4.85
N PRO A 112 9.43 15.30 4.48
CA PRO A 112 10.28 15.83 3.43
C PRO A 112 9.56 15.91 2.07
N GLU A 113 9.68 17.04 1.37
CA GLU A 113 9.19 17.18 0.00
C GLU A 113 10.03 16.32 -0.97
N ILE A 114 9.37 15.68 -1.94
CA ILE A 114 10.01 14.82 -2.94
C ILE A 114 9.54 15.22 -4.33
N GLU A 115 10.44 15.86 -5.06
CA GLU A 115 10.22 16.17 -6.48
C GLU A 115 11.16 15.35 -7.39
N THR A 116 12.02 14.49 -6.83
CA THR A 116 13.03 13.72 -7.58
C THR A 116 13.12 12.27 -7.09
N TRP A 117 13.56 11.36 -7.97
CA TRP A 117 13.83 9.96 -7.61
C TRP A 117 14.79 9.82 -6.43
N ASN A 118 15.88 10.58 -6.41
CA ASN A 118 16.86 10.49 -5.32
C ASN A 118 16.25 10.92 -3.98
N GLY A 119 15.42 11.97 -3.98
CA GLY A 119 14.61 12.30 -2.80
C GLY A 119 13.66 11.16 -2.44
N PHE A 120 13.04 10.55 -3.45
CA PHE A 120 12.06 9.47 -3.30
C PHE A 120 12.64 8.24 -2.63
N VAL A 121 13.84 7.76 -2.98
CA VAL A 121 14.40 6.55 -2.34
C VAL A 121 15.30 6.82 -1.15
N THR A 122 15.95 8.00 -1.08
CA THR A 122 16.92 8.29 -0.02
C THR A 122 16.24 8.68 1.30
N LEU A 123 15.08 9.35 1.21
CA LEU A 123 14.36 9.86 2.38
C LEU A 123 13.27 8.88 2.87
N PHE A 124 13.05 7.76 2.18
CA PHE A 124 11.86 6.92 2.31
C PHE A 124 12.10 5.53 2.89
N THR A 125 13.22 5.30 3.59
CA THR A 125 13.34 4.06 4.37
C THR A 125 12.31 4.07 5.50
N GLY A 126 11.35 3.15 5.46
CA GLY A 126 10.19 3.14 6.36
C GLY A 126 8.92 3.71 5.74
N ARG A 127 8.82 3.75 4.41
CA ARG A 127 7.59 4.15 3.72
C ARG A 127 7.12 3.07 2.78
N VAL A 128 5.80 2.97 2.64
CA VAL A 128 5.13 2.09 1.69
C VAL A 128 4.26 2.94 0.79
N VAL A 129 4.32 2.70 -0.50
CA VAL A 129 3.49 3.38 -1.50
C VAL A 129 2.68 2.37 -2.27
N ALA A 130 1.47 2.73 -2.66
CA ALA A 130 0.59 1.88 -3.45
C ALA A 130 -0.18 2.68 -4.49
N ASN A 131 -0.52 2.02 -5.60
CA ASN A 131 -1.35 2.58 -6.66
C ASN A 131 -2.41 1.56 -7.05
N LEU A 132 -3.64 1.80 -6.61
CA LEU A 132 -4.79 0.94 -6.77
C LEU A 132 -5.75 1.50 -7.83
N ARG A 133 -6.56 0.61 -8.38
CA ARG A 133 -7.60 0.94 -9.36
C ARG A 133 -8.92 0.33 -8.92
N SER A 134 -10.00 1.05 -9.19
CA SER A 134 -11.33 0.48 -9.03
C SER A 134 -11.52 -0.69 -10.00
N ASP A 135 -12.37 -1.65 -9.66
CA ASP A 135 -12.67 -2.82 -10.51
C ASP A 135 -13.16 -2.43 -11.92
N ASP A 136 -13.83 -1.29 -12.05
CA ASP A 136 -14.30 -0.73 -13.33
C ASP A 136 -13.22 0.06 -14.10
N GLY A 137 -12.05 0.29 -13.48
CA GLY A 137 -10.90 1.02 -14.02
C GLY A 137 -11.10 2.53 -14.16
N THR A 138 -12.22 3.09 -13.71
CA THR A 138 -12.55 4.51 -13.89
C THR A 138 -11.84 5.41 -12.88
N THR A 139 -11.64 4.91 -11.66
CA THR A 139 -11.11 5.65 -10.52
C THR A 139 -9.79 5.04 -10.08
N ARG A 140 -8.86 5.90 -9.68
CA ARG A 140 -7.56 5.50 -9.13
C ARG A 140 -7.47 5.92 -7.68
N MET A 141 -6.76 5.14 -6.89
CA MET A 141 -6.42 5.47 -5.52
C MET A 141 -4.92 5.27 -5.36
N ARG A 142 -4.21 6.28 -4.86
CA ARG A 142 -2.83 6.10 -4.42
C ARG A 142 -2.77 6.16 -2.91
N CYS A 143 -1.91 5.36 -2.32
CA CYS A 143 -1.69 5.35 -0.88
C CYS A 143 -0.21 5.56 -0.57
N HIS A 144 0.03 6.19 0.57
CA HIS A 144 1.33 6.39 1.15
C HIS A 144 1.24 6.12 2.64
N PHE A 145 2.04 5.17 3.12
CA PHE A 145 2.19 4.83 4.53
C PHE A 145 3.58 5.21 5.01
N SER A 146 3.65 5.76 6.22
CA SER A 146 4.84 5.97 7.02
C SER A 146 4.81 4.94 8.13
N ILE A 147 5.81 4.07 8.15
CA ILE A 147 5.89 2.88 8.99
C ILE A 147 6.65 3.19 10.27
N ASP A 148 6.10 2.79 11.40
CA ASP A 148 6.69 3.05 12.73
C ASP A 148 7.91 2.15 12.99
N GLU A 149 7.85 0.88 12.52
CA GLU A 149 8.95 -0.10 12.55
C GLU A 149 9.39 -0.46 11.11
N PRO A 150 10.26 0.35 10.47
CA PRO A 150 10.64 0.19 9.05
C PRO A 150 11.16 -1.20 8.65
N GLU A 151 11.85 -1.89 9.55
CA GLU A 151 12.39 -3.24 9.35
C GLU A 151 11.30 -4.32 9.22
N GLU A 152 10.10 -4.05 9.70
CA GLU A 152 8.95 -4.96 9.61
C GLU A 152 8.02 -4.65 8.42
N GLY A 153 8.28 -3.55 7.70
CA GLY A 153 7.46 -3.13 6.57
C GLY A 153 6.02 -2.81 6.99
N LEU A 154 5.03 -3.12 6.15
CA LEU A 154 3.61 -2.91 6.52
C LEU A 154 3.17 -3.63 7.81
N ARG A 155 3.91 -4.65 8.28
CA ARG A 155 3.61 -5.33 9.55
C ARG A 155 3.94 -4.45 10.75
N GLY A 156 4.91 -3.57 10.61
CA GLY A 156 5.41 -2.68 11.66
C GLY A 156 4.44 -1.57 12.05
N GLY A 157 3.24 -1.55 11.46
CA GLY A 157 2.23 -0.53 11.71
C GLY A 157 2.65 0.86 11.24
N GLY A 158 1.80 1.85 11.50
CA GLY A 158 2.07 3.24 11.21
C GLY A 158 0.83 3.99 10.74
N HIS A 159 1.06 5.09 10.01
CA HIS A 159 0.01 5.96 9.50
C HIS A 159 0.07 6.05 7.98
N GLY A 160 -1.09 6.15 7.36
CA GLY A 160 -1.29 6.16 5.92
C GLY A 160 -2.20 7.29 5.49
N HIS A 161 -1.93 7.79 4.29
CA HIS A 161 -2.83 8.69 3.59
C HIS A 161 -3.09 8.08 2.22
N CYS A 162 -4.35 8.00 1.82
CA CYS A 162 -4.73 7.66 0.46
C CYS A 162 -5.47 8.82 -0.19
N GLN A 163 -5.33 8.93 -1.50
CA GLN A 163 -6.00 9.93 -2.32
C GLN A 163 -6.62 9.26 -3.53
N LEU A 164 -7.90 9.51 -3.74
CA LEU A 164 -8.63 9.11 -4.94
C LEU A 164 -8.45 10.14 -6.06
N SER A 165 -8.60 9.71 -7.31
CA SER A 165 -8.52 10.58 -8.49
C SER A 165 -9.63 11.63 -8.57
N ASN A 166 -10.73 11.45 -7.82
CA ASN A 166 -11.81 12.43 -7.68
C ASN A 166 -11.54 13.48 -6.57
N GLY A 167 -10.44 13.35 -5.81
CA GLY A 167 -10.03 14.28 -4.77
C GLY A 167 -10.42 13.88 -3.34
N GLU A 168 -11.22 12.83 -3.16
CA GLU A 168 -11.47 12.21 -1.85
C GLU A 168 -10.18 11.68 -1.24
N ARG A 169 -10.14 11.62 0.09
CA ARG A 169 -8.96 11.21 0.84
C ARG A 169 -9.31 10.22 1.93
N ILE A 170 -8.35 9.39 2.32
CA ILE A 170 -8.49 8.47 3.43
C ILE A 170 -7.28 8.65 4.35
N ASP A 171 -7.52 8.98 5.60
CA ASP A 171 -6.50 8.91 6.65
C ASP A 171 -6.60 7.54 7.31
N ALA A 172 -5.59 6.71 7.08
CA ALA A 172 -5.53 5.32 7.49
C ALA A 172 -4.51 5.11 8.59
N LEU A 173 -4.79 4.16 9.49
CA LEU A 173 -3.82 3.58 10.39
C LEU A 173 -3.47 2.20 9.85
N ALA A 174 -2.19 1.99 9.56
CA ALA A 174 -1.69 0.66 9.26
C ALA A 174 -1.68 -0.13 10.56
N ILE A 175 -2.56 -1.13 10.65
CA ILE A 175 -2.63 -2.03 11.79
C ILE A 175 -1.82 -3.29 11.41
N GLY A 176 -1.08 -3.82 12.38
CA GLY A 176 -0.19 -4.96 12.18
C GLY A 176 -0.90 -6.27 11.73
N PRO A 177 -0.20 -7.41 11.78
CA PRO A 177 -0.70 -8.66 11.22
C PRO A 177 -2.04 -9.10 11.79
N LEU A 178 -2.84 -9.76 10.94
CA LEU A 178 -4.09 -10.46 11.29
C LEU A 178 -3.86 -11.63 12.26
#